data_AF-A0A8G0L3X4-F1
#
_entry.id   AF-A0A8G0L3X4-F1
#
_cell.length_a   1.000
_cell.length_b   1.000
_cell.length_c   1.000
_cell.angle_alpha   90.00
_cell.angle_beta   90.00
_cell.angle_gamma   90.00
#
_symmetry.space_group_name_H-M   'P 1'
#
loop_
_entity.id
_entity.type
_entity.pdbx_description
1 polymer ?
#
loop_
_entity_poly.entity_id
_entity_poly.type
_entity_poly.pdbx_seq_one_letter_code
_entity_poly.pdbx_strand_id
1 'polypeptide(L)'
;MIEITKPTDLCSRCEWIVESNGEQIPWTSFAIVDSENNAYYGVKEKMRMNELTVEIIKDSLQPVPDEEIYPVFPATGLTAAPDDCSGRYVKRTAWADYEEVKGTTFLARLMLQEAQTMEFLAQRPHPNIVSYHGCQIKRDRITGLVLETFPLKHDLGFAAQRPELFKGLVDKNRIISGLRAAVEHLHSIGLAHNDINPANIMLCEGGEPKLIDFGSCQPIGNHLMSCGTPGWYKDMFHLSDTSHDDYGLELLGPWLDKTFAEEK
;
A
#
# COMPACT_ATOMS: atom_id res chain seq x y z
N MET A 1 3.63 -5.97 26.36
CA MET A 1 2.18 -5.75 26.57
C MET A 1 1.75 -4.68 25.60
N ILE A 2 0.66 -4.90 24.88
CA ILE A 2 0.12 -3.89 23.96
C ILE A 2 -0.47 -2.76 24.81
N GLU A 3 0.08 -1.56 24.71
CA GLU A 3 -0.44 -0.39 25.39
C GLU A 3 -1.40 0.35 24.45
N ILE A 4 -2.70 0.08 24.59
CA ILE A 4 -3.77 0.79 23.87
C ILE A 4 -4.42 1.75 24.84
N THR A 5 -4.26 3.04 24.57
CA THR A 5 -4.83 4.16 25.35
C THR A 5 -5.91 4.90 24.57
N LYS A 6 -5.88 4.81 23.24
CA LYS A 6 -6.84 5.43 22.32
C LYS A 6 -6.93 4.64 21.00
N PRO A 7 -8.03 4.73 20.25
CA PRO A 7 -8.16 4.06 18.96
C PRO A 7 -7.12 4.45 17.90
N THR A 8 -6.46 5.60 18.05
CA THR A 8 -5.38 6.03 17.13
C THR A 8 -4.03 5.36 17.40
N ASP A 9 -3.93 4.53 18.44
CA ASP A 9 -2.75 3.67 18.67
C ASP A 9 -2.75 2.44 17.73
N LEU A 10 -3.90 2.14 17.09
CA LEU A 10 -4.04 1.05 16.12
C LEU A 10 -3.32 1.38 14.81
N CYS A 11 -2.65 0.38 14.22
CA CYS A 11 -1.97 0.54 12.93
C CYS A 11 -2.92 0.40 11.73
N SER A 12 -4.12 -0.17 11.93
CA SER A 12 -5.19 -0.19 10.93
C SER A 12 -6.57 -0.15 11.59
N ARG A 13 -7.51 0.51 10.92
CA ARG A 13 -8.94 0.52 11.20
C ARG A 13 -9.69 0.61 9.87
N CYS A 14 -10.58 -0.33 9.60
CA CYS A 14 -11.35 -0.38 8.36
C CYS A 14 -12.83 -0.56 8.68
N GLU A 15 -13.70 0.09 7.91
CA GLU A 15 -15.15 -0.09 7.99
C GLU A 15 -15.69 -0.46 6.60
N TRP A 16 -16.56 -1.45 6.54
CA TRP A 16 -17.29 -1.82 5.33
C TRP A 16 -18.73 -2.20 5.65
N ILE A 17 -19.58 -2.25 4.61
CA ILE A 17 -20.96 -2.67 4.73
C ILE A 17 -21.10 -4.09 4.20
N VAL A 18 -21.73 -4.95 4.99
CA VAL A 18 -22.19 -6.26 4.58
C VAL A 18 -23.70 -6.19 4.37
N GLU A 19 -24.15 -6.50 3.16
CA GLU A 19 -25.58 -6.64 2.89
C GLU A 19 -26.07 -8.04 3.28
N SER A 20 -27.07 -8.10 4.14
CA SER A 20 -27.68 -9.36 4.56
C SER A 20 -29.17 -9.18 4.76
N ASN A 21 -30.00 -9.95 4.04
CA ASN A 21 -31.46 -9.87 4.07
C ASN A 21 -32.02 -8.46 3.79
N GLY A 22 -31.35 -7.67 2.97
CA GLY A 22 -31.74 -6.28 2.66
C GLY A 22 -31.37 -5.26 3.74
N GLU A 23 -30.72 -5.68 4.82
CA GLU A 23 -30.13 -4.79 5.81
C GLU A 23 -28.66 -4.51 5.47
N GLN A 24 -28.25 -3.26 5.66
CA GLN A 24 -26.85 -2.84 5.56
C GLN A 24 -26.23 -2.87 6.94
N ILE A 25 -25.35 -3.86 7.16
CA ILE A 25 -24.72 -4.09 8.45
C ILE A 25 -23.29 -3.55 8.40
N PRO A 26 -22.93 -2.56 9.24
CA PRO A 26 -21.55 -2.11 9.32
C PRO A 26 -20.67 -3.15 10.02
N TRP A 27 -19.51 -3.40 9.45
CA TRP A 27 -18.45 -4.18 10.04
C TRP A 27 -17.23 -3.28 10.20
N THR A 28 -16.56 -3.41 11.34
CA THR A 28 -15.32 -2.68 11.61
C THR A 28 -14.23 -3.65 11.99
N SER A 29 -13.10 -3.59 11.30
CA SER A 29 -11.88 -4.28 11.70
C SER A 29 -10.80 -3.33 12.19
N PHE A 30 -9.86 -3.87 12.95
CA PHE A 30 -8.71 -3.14 13.45
C PHE A 30 -7.54 -4.07 13.73
N ALA A 31 -6.34 -3.51 13.59
CA ALA A 31 -5.11 -4.24 13.82
C ALA A 31 -4.10 -3.41 14.62
N ILE A 32 -3.28 -4.09 15.41
CA ILE A 32 -2.12 -3.51 16.10
C ILE A 32 -0.94 -4.46 16.03
N VAL A 33 0.25 -3.88 15.91
CA VAL A 33 1.53 -4.59 15.95
C VAL A 33 2.33 -4.01 17.11
N ASP A 34 2.78 -4.85 18.03
CA ASP A 34 3.57 -4.41 19.18
C ASP A 34 5.05 -4.17 18.82
N SER A 35 5.85 -3.73 19.79
CA SER A 35 7.29 -3.46 19.59
C SER A 35 8.11 -4.70 19.24
N GLU A 36 7.61 -5.89 19.55
CA GLU A 36 8.24 -7.17 19.23
C GLU A 36 7.76 -7.74 17.88
N ASN A 37 6.94 -7.00 17.13
CA ASN A 37 6.24 -7.43 15.92
C ASN A 37 5.29 -8.61 16.17
N ASN A 38 4.69 -8.72 17.35
CA ASN A 38 3.50 -9.56 17.50
C ASN A 38 2.30 -8.78 16.98
N ALA A 39 1.54 -9.39 16.08
CA ALA A 39 0.38 -8.76 15.49
C ALA A 39 -0.92 -9.30 16.08
N TYR A 40 -1.89 -8.41 16.17
CA TYR A 40 -3.20 -8.71 16.73
C TYR A 40 -4.27 -8.06 15.85
N TYR A 41 -5.35 -8.80 15.63
CA TYR A 41 -6.45 -8.38 14.77
C TYR A 41 -7.78 -8.60 15.47
N GLY A 42 -8.71 -7.68 15.27
CA GLY A 42 -10.07 -7.76 15.77
C GLY A 42 -11.06 -7.32 14.72
N VAL A 43 -12.28 -7.88 14.80
CA VAL A 43 -13.42 -7.51 13.96
C VAL A 43 -14.66 -7.39 14.84
N LYS A 44 -15.50 -6.40 14.54
CA LYS A 44 -16.80 -6.19 15.16
C LYS A 44 -17.87 -6.05 14.09
N GLU A 45 -18.82 -6.97 14.14
CA GLU A 45 -20.05 -6.90 13.36
C GLU A 45 -21.02 -5.90 14.00
N LYS A 46 -21.87 -5.28 13.17
CA LYS A 46 -22.90 -4.32 13.60
C LYS A 46 -22.35 -3.14 14.40
N MET A 47 -21.14 -2.69 14.07
CA MET A 47 -20.46 -1.60 14.76
C MET A 47 -19.75 -0.71 13.76
N ARG A 48 -19.94 0.60 13.89
CA ARG A 48 -19.23 1.63 13.13
C ARG A 48 -17.89 1.93 13.79
N MET A 49 -16.96 2.44 13.00
CA MET A 49 -15.61 2.76 13.43
C MET A 49 -15.58 3.86 14.50
N ASN A 50 -16.52 4.81 14.48
CA ASN A 50 -16.62 5.87 15.48
C ASN A 50 -17.21 5.41 16.82
N GLU A 51 -17.74 4.18 16.89
CA GLU A 51 -18.27 3.56 18.12
C GLU A 51 -17.20 2.75 18.87
N LEU A 52 -16.02 2.53 18.27
CA LEU A 52 -14.93 1.78 18.90
C LEU A 52 -14.40 2.47 20.16
N THR A 53 -14.47 1.77 21.29
CA THR A 53 -13.79 2.16 22.54
C THR A 53 -12.53 1.33 22.76
N VAL A 54 -11.66 1.78 23.67
CA VAL A 54 -10.43 1.06 24.03
C VAL A 54 -10.74 -0.30 24.63
N GLU A 55 -11.79 -0.41 25.43
CA GLU A 55 -12.27 -1.65 26.04
C GLU A 55 -12.69 -2.64 24.97
N ILE A 56 -13.53 -2.19 24.01
CA ILE A 56 -13.99 -3.02 22.88
C ILE A 56 -12.80 -3.54 22.07
N ILE A 57 -11.82 -2.68 21.78
CA ILE A 57 -10.63 -3.06 21.04
C ILE A 57 -9.87 -4.16 21.80
N LYS A 58 -9.54 -3.93 23.07
CA LYS A 58 -8.78 -4.88 23.91
C LYS A 58 -9.47 -6.23 24.03
N ASP A 59 -10.79 -6.24 24.22
CA ASP A 59 -11.57 -7.48 24.39
C ASP A 59 -11.70 -8.28 23.08
N SER A 60 -11.45 -7.66 21.94
CA SER A 60 -11.66 -8.28 20.61
C SER A 60 -10.39 -8.68 19.90
N LEU A 61 -9.24 -8.12 20.30
CA LEU A 61 -7.96 -8.43 19.66
C LEU A 61 -7.59 -9.89 19.92
N GLN A 62 -7.32 -10.62 18.84
CA GLN A 62 -6.77 -11.96 18.86
C GLN A 62 -5.38 -11.96 18.22
N PRO A 63 -4.44 -12.78 18.72
CA PRO A 63 -3.12 -12.91 18.10
C PRO A 63 -3.25 -13.42 16.67
N VAL A 64 -2.46 -12.86 15.76
CA VAL A 64 -2.35 -13.29 14.36
C VAL A 64 -1.10 -14.18 14.25
N PRO A 65 -1.20 -15.40 13.71
CA PRO A 65 -0.03 -16.23 13.45
C PRO A 65 0.94 -15.57 12.46
N ASP A 66 2.23 -15.61 12.77
CA ASP A 66 3.27 -14.98 11.95
C ASP A 66 3.25 -15.48 10.50
N GLU A 67 2.99 -16.77 10.27
CA GLU A 67 2.93 -17.39 8.94
C GLU A 67 1.85 -16.83 8.02
N GLU A 68 0.80 -16.20 8.57
CA GLU A 68 -0.28 -15.62 7.76
C GLU A 68 0.15 -14.29 7.12
N ILE A 69 1.03 -13.54 7.80
CA ILE A 69 1.34 -12.14 7.46
C ILE A 69 2.81 -11.83 7.21
N TYR A 70 3.73 -12.64 7.75
CA TYR A 70 5.17 -12.44 7.68
C TYR A 70 5.85 -13.62 6.98
N PRO A 71 6.30 -13.45 5.73
CA PRO A 71 7.01 -14.52 5.03
C PRO A 71 8.37 -14.77 5.66
N VAL A 72 8.89 -15.99 5.51
CA VAL A 72 10.26 -16.32 5.91
C VAL A 72 11.25 -15.49 5.09
N PHE A 73 12.24 -14.89 5.75
CA PHE A 73 13.32 -14.19 5.08
C PHE A 73 14.24 -15.22 4.39
N PRO A 74 14.43 -15.14 3.05
CA PRO A 74 15.22 -16.11 2.32
C PRO A 74 16.71 -15.96 2.62
N ALA A 75 17.47 -17.06 2.53
CA ALA A 75 18.91 -17.05 2.77
C ALA A 75 19.70 -16.20 1.76
N THR A 76 19.15 -15.99 0.55
CA THR A 76 19.79 -15.22 -0.52
C THR A 76 18.73 -14.46 -1.33
N GLY A 77 19.15 -13.38 -1.97
CA GLY A 77 18.33 -12.68 -2.97
C GLY A 77 17.41 -11.60 -2.42
N LEU A 78 17.44 -11.34 -1.11
CA LEU A 78 16.86 -10.14 -0.50
C LEU A 78 17.87 -9.48 0.45
N THR A 79 17.83 -8.16 0.50
CA THR A 79 18.67 -7.34 1.36
C THR A 79 17.97 -7.14 2.71
N ALA A 80 18.68 -7.38 3.81
CA ALA A 80 18.24 -6.98 5.14
C ALA A 80 18.40 -5.47 5.31
N ALA A 81 17.37 -4.80 5.82
CA ALA A 81 17.44 -3.37 6.12
C ALA A 81 18.38 -3.08 7.30
N PRO A 82 18.92 -1.85 7.41
CA PRO A 82 19.68 -1.42 8.58
C PRO A 82 18.85 -1.49 9.88
N ASP A 83 19.52 -1.71 11.02
CA ASP A 83 18.87 -1.72 12.34
C ASP A 83 18.17 -0.39 12.67
N ASP A 84 18.80 0.73 12.30
CA ASP A 84 18.21 2.07 12.41
C ASP A 84 17.48 2.44 11.12
N CYS A 85 16.15 2.41 11.18
CA CYS A 85 15.26 2.84 10.12
C CYS A 85 14.69 4.26 10.36
N SER A 86 15.29 5.06 11.24
CA SER A 86 14.84 6.43 11.50
C SER A 86 14.82 7.26 10.21
N GLY A 87 13.77 8.07 10.04
CA GLY A 87 13.58 8.85 8.81
C GLY A 87 13.22 8.02 7.57
N ARG A 88 12.84 6.75 7.72
CA ARG A 88 12.34 5.88 6.63
C ARG A 88 10.87 5.53 6.83
N TYR A 89 10.23 5.11 5.75
CA TYR A 89 8.89 4.53 5.81
C TYR A 89 9.00 3.01 5.89
N VAL A 90 8.26 2.38 6.80
CA VAL A 90 8.18 0.92 6.90
C VAL A 90 6.80 0.50 6.43
N LYS A 91 6.72 -0.05 5.21
CA LYS A 91 5.49 -0.65 4.68
C LYS A 91 5.25 -1.97 5.40
N ARG A 92 4.06 -2.13 5.98
CA ARG A 92 3.64 -3.33 6.72
C ARG A 92 2.47 -4.01 6.00
N THR A 93 2.03 -5.13 6.55
CA THR A 93 0.88 -5.92 6.10
C THR A 93 -0.34 -5.04 5.81
N ALA A 94 -0.97 -5.26 4.66
CA ALA A 94 -2.22 -4.64 4.27
C ALA A 94 -3.37 -5.25 5.09
N TRP A 95 -3.65 -4.67 6.26
CA TRP A 95 -4.63 -5.18 7.21
C TRP A 95 -6.08 -5.11 6.72
N ALA A 96 -6.38 -4.28 5.72
CA ALA A 96 -7.73 -4.12 5.19
C ALA A 96 -8.29 -5.45 4.65
N ASP A 97 -7.44 -6.28 4.07
CA ASP A 97 -7.83 -7.53 3.40
C ASP A 97 -7.70 -8.76 4.31
N TYR A 98 -7.19 -8.59 5.54
CA TYR A 98 -6.82 -9.73 6.39
C TYR A 98 -8.01 -10.62 6.75
N GLU A 99 -9.20 -10.06 7.02
CA GLU A 99 -10.37 -10.87 7.37
C GLU A 99 -10.79 -11.81 6.23
N GLU A 100 -10.66 -11.38 4.97
CA GLU A 100 -11.04 -12.18 3.80
C GLU A 100 -10.11 -13.37 3.56
N VAL A 101 -8.84 -13.25 3.96
CA VAL A 101 -7.78 -14.24 3.70
C VAL A 101 -7.25 -14.90 4.97
N LYS A 102 -7.92 -14.68 6.10
CA LYS A 102 -7.53 -15.21 7.41
C LYS A 102 -7.39 -16.73 7.39
N GLY A 103 -6.34 -17.23 8.04
CA GLY A 103 -5.99 -18.65 8.02
C GLY A 103 -5.25 -19.11 6.76
N THR A 104 -4.84 -18.18 5.90
CA THR A 104 -4.02 -18.46 4.70
C THR A 104 -2.68 -17.73 4.77
N THR A 105 -1.76 -18.06 3.87
CA THR A 105 -0.45 -17.38 3.74
C THR A 105 -0.46 -16.30 2.66
N PHE A 106 -1.64 -15.85 2.22
CA PHE A 106 -1.78 -14.95 1.06
C PHE A 106 -1.04 -13.62 1.27
N LEU A 107 -1.24 -12.94 2.40
CA LEU A 107 -0.58 -11.66 2.68
C LEU A 107 0.93 -11.82 2.86
N ALA A 108 1.38 -12.90 3.51
CA ALA A 108 2.80 -13.22 3.61
C ALA A 108 3.44 -13.39 2.21
N ARG A 109 2.77 -14.11 1.31
CA ARG A 109 3.24 -14.29 -0.07
C ARG A 109 3.24 -12.97 -0.86
N LEU A 110 2.24 -12.12 -0.67
CA LEU A 110 2.17 -10.81 -1.31
C LEU A 110 3.34 -9.90 -0.87
N MET A 111 3.65 -9.88 0.44
CA MET A 111 4.81 -9.15 0.96
C MET A 111 6.13 -9.68 0.40
N LEU A 112 6.28 -11.00 0.29
CA LEU A 112 7.49 -11.60 -0.29
C LEU A 112 7.65 -11.24 -1.77
N GLN A 113 6.56 -11.28 -2.53
CA GLN A 113 6.55 -10.87 -3.94
C GLN A 113 6.99 -9.41 -4.09
N GLU A 114 6.39 -8.50 -3.30
CA GLU A 114 6.77 -7.08 -3.36
C GLU A 114 8.23 -6.88 -2.97
N ALA A 115 8.72 -7.58 -1.94
CA ALA A 115 10.14 -7.53 -1.54
C ALA A 115 11.07 -7.92 -2.70
N GLN A 116 10.74 -8.99 -3.43
CA GLN A 116 11.50 -9.46 -4.58
C GLN A 116 11.49 -8.45 -5.74
N THR A 117 10.33 -7.86 -6.02
CA THR A 117 10.21 -6.81 -7.03
C THR A 117 11.04 -5.59 -6.64
N MET A 118 10.96 -5.14 -5.39
CA MET A 118 11.71 -3.98 -4.92
C MET A 118 13.23 -4.23 -4.90
N GLU A 119 13.68 -5.44 -4.56
CA GLU A 119 15.09 -5.82 -4.66
C GLU A 119 15.60 -5.75 -6.11
N PHE A 120 14.79 -6.24 -7.05
CA PHE A 120 15.13 -6.19 -8.47
C PHE A 120 15.20 -4.74 -8.99
N LEU A 121 14.28 -3.88 -8.56
CA LEU A 121 14.25 -2.46 -8.92
C LEU A 121 15.37 -1.65 -8.26
N ALA A 122 15.80 -2.01 -7.06
CA ALA A 122 16.92 -1.34 -6.37
C ALA A 122 18.25 -1.43 -7.16
N GLN A 123 18.41 -2.47 -7.98
CA GLN A 123 19.56 -2.63 -8.88
C GLN A 123 19.45 -1.78 -10.16
N ARG A 124 18.27 -1.19 -10.42
CA ARG A 124 17.92 -0.43 -11.63
C ARG A 124 17.17 0.85 -11.21
N PRO A 125 17.80 1.75 -10.42
CA PRO A 125 17.13 2.87 -9.80
C PRO A 125 16.59 3.86 -10.85
N HIS A 126 15.43 4.44 -10.57
CA HIS A 126 14.82 5.49 -11.38
C HIS A 126 14.36 6.65 -10.49
N PRO A 127 14.56 7.92 -10.88
CA PRO A 127 14.24 9.08 -10.03
C PRO A 127 12.78 9.16 -9.61
N ASN A 128 11.85 8.68 -10.46
CA ASN A 128 10.41 8.68 -10.17
C ASN A 128 9.87 7.36 -9.61
N ILE A 129 10.73 6.45 -9.15
CA ILE A 129 10.35 5.23 -8.42
C ILE A 129 10.85 5.33 -6.98
N VAL A 130 10.07 4.79 -6.05
CA VAL A 130 10.42 4.74 -4.62
C VAL A 130 11.72 4.00 -4.37
N SER A 131 12.61 4.58 -3.57
CA SER A 131 13.85 3.92 -3.15
C SER A 131 13.57 2.83 -2.11
N TYR A 132 14.16 1.66 -2.31
CA TYR A 132 14.10 0.52 -1.39
C TYR A 132 15.41 0.36 -0.60
N HIS A 133 15.29 0.01 0.67
CA HIS A 133 16.41 -0.09 1.60
C HIS A 133 16.54 -1.45 2.29
N GLY A 134 15.72 -2.43 1.90
CA GLY A 134 15.74 -3.79 2.45
C GLY A 134 14.50 -4.16 3.25
N CYS A 135 14.48 -5.41 3.72
CA CYS A 135 13.46 -5.96 4.59
C CYS A 135 13.79 -5.74 6.07
N GLN A 136 12.81 -5.32 6.86
CA GLN A 136 12.90 -5.46 8.31
C GLN A 136 12.72 -6.94 8.68
N ILE A 137 13.64 -7.47 9.50
CA ILE A 137 13.66 -8.89 9.86
C ILE A 137 13.46 -9.04 11.37
N LYS A 138 12.56 -9.94 11.76
CA LYS A 138 12.36 -10.38 13.14
C LYS A 138 11.94 -11.85 13.11
N ARG A 139 12.53 -12.68 13.99
CA ARG A 139 12.23 -14.14 14.05
C ARG A 139 12.38 -14.83 12.68
N ASP A 140 13.44 -14.51 11.95
CA ASP A 140 13.73 -15.02 10.59
C ASP A 140 12.62 -14.75 9.55
N ARG A 141 11.76 -13.75 9.80
CA ARG A 141 10.66 -13.36 8.91
C ARG A 141 10.71 -11.89 8.56
N ILE A 142 10.15 -11.55 7.40
CA ILE A 142 10.00 -10.18 6.94
C ILE A 142 8.79 -9.56 7.64
N THR A 143 9.02 -8.52 8.44
CA THR A 143 7.94 -7.80 9.16
C THR A 143 7.57 -6.46 8.54
N GLY A 144 8.33 -6.04 7.52
CA GLY A 144 8.05 -4.85 6.72
C GLY A 144 9.12 -4.58 5.67
N LEU A 145 8.78 -3.72 4.69
CA LEU A 145 9.69 -3.24 3.66
C LEU A 145 10.11 -1.81 3.99
N VAL A 146 11.42 -1.55 4.02
CA VAL A 146 11.95 -0.23 4.35
C VAL A 146 12.13 0.56 3.07
N LEU A 147 11.38 1.66 2.96
CA LEU A 147 11.30 2.52 1.78
C LEU A 147 11.72 3.94 2.14
N GLU A 148 12.04 4.74 1.12
CA GLU A 148 12.16 6.19 1.31
C GLU A 148 10.85 6.77 1.85
N THR A 149 10.96 7.91 2.54
CA THR A 149 9.81 8.60 3.09
C THR A 149 9.73 10.01 2.52
N PHE A 150 8.52 10.55 2.46
CA PHE A 150 8.23 11.83 1.83
C PHE A 150 7.83 12.88 2.88
N PRO A 151 8.04 14.18 2.63
CA PRO A 151 7.64 15.24 3.57
C PRO A 151 6.13 15.28 3.77
N LEU A 152 5.39 15.26 2.66
CA LEU A 152 3.95 15.11 2.66
C LEU A 152 3.67 13.62 2.87
N LYS A 153 3.27 13.22 4.08
CA LYS A 153 2.98 11.81 4.46
C LYS A 153 1.66 11.30 3.83
N HIS A 154 1.25 11.89 2.71
CA HIS A 154 0.01 11.61 2.01
C HIS A 154 0.30 11.47 0.52
N ASP A 155 -0.28 10.44 -0.09
CA ASP A 155 -0.33 10.21 -1.53
C ASP A 155 -1.31 11.16 -2.23
N LEU A 156 -1.25 11.22 -3.56
CA LEU A 156 -2.17 12.03 -4.35
C LEU A 156 -3.64 11.59 -4.18
N GLY A 157 -3.93 10.33 -3.87
CA GLY A 157 -5.29 9.88 -3.59
C GLY A 157 -5.96 10.66 -2.45
N PHE A 158 -5.17 11.03 -1.43
CA PHE A 158 -5.63 11.89 -0.33
C PHE A 158 -5.99 13.31 -0.79
N ALA A 159 -5.44 13.78 -1.90
CA ALA A 159 -5.73 15.11 -2.43
C ALA A 159 -7.20 15.27 -2.88
N ALA A 160 -7.90 14.18 -3.18
CA ALA A 160 -9.35 14.24 -3.44
C ALA A 160 -10.16 14.70 -2.21
N GLN A 161 -9.63 14.49 -1.00
CA GLN A 161 -10.27 14.90 0.26
C GLN A 161 -9.74 16.25 0.75
N ARG A 162 -8.45 16.51 0.56
CA ARG A 162 -7.73 17.68 1.11
C ARG A 162 -6.78 18.28 0.06
N PRO A 163 -7.29 18.82 -1.05
CA PRO A 163 -6.45 19.29 -2.17
C PRO A 163 -5.52 20.45 -1.78
N GLU A 164 -5.88 21.23 -0.76
CA GLU A 164 -5.09 22.35 -0.29
C GLU A 164 -3.74 21.95 0.30
N LEU A 165 -3.58 20.71 0.78
CA LEU A 165 -2.31 20.18 1.29
C LEU A 165 -1.26 20.02 0.18
N PHE A 166 -1.71 19.90 -1.07
CA PHE A 166 -0.86 19.68 -2.25
C PHE A 166 -0.65 20.98 -3.05
N LYS A 167 -1.20 22.10 -2.57
CA LYS A 167 -1.11 23.40 -3.25
C LYS A 167 0.35 23.82 -3.46
N GLY A 168 0.69 24.20 -4.68
CA GLY A 168 2.05 24.61 -5.06
C GLY A 168 3.01 23.47 -5.38
N LEU A 169 2.64 22.22 -5.09
CA LEU A 169 3.40 21.02 -5.50
C LEU A 169 2.88 20.43 -6.81
N VAL A 170 1.60 20.61 -7.10
CA VAL A 170 0.94 19.98 -8.24
C VAL A 170 1.23 20.75 -9.52
N ASP A 171 1.99 20.11 -10.40
CA ASP A 171 2.15 20.48 -11.80
C ASP A 171 1.81 19.25 -12.63
N LYS A 172 0.70 19.31 -13.37
CA LYS A 172 0.20 18.18 -14.15
C LYS A 172 1.22 17.65 -15.14
N ASN A 173 1.93 18.54 -15.86
CA ASN A 173 2.86 18.12 -16.89
C ASN A 173 4.08 17.43 -16.27
N ARG A 174 4.58 17.96 -15.14
CA ARG A 174 5.67 17.34 -14.37
C ARG A 174 5.27 15.97 -13.85
N ILE A 175 4.09 15.86 -13.22
CA ILE A 175 3.59 14.60 -12.67
C ILE A 175 3.44 13.56 -13.77
N ILE A 176 2.72 13.88 -14.84
CA ILE A 176 2.48 12.95 -15.95
C ILE A 176 3.78 12.55 -16.64
N SER A 177 4.70 13.50 -16.87
CA SER A 177 5.99 13.20 -17.49
C SER A 177 6.85 12.30 -16.63
N GLY A 178 6.95 12.56 -15.33
CA GLY A 178 7.75 11.74 -14.41
C GLY A 178 7.20 10.32 -14.24
N LEU A 179 5.87 10.18 -14.18
CA LEU A 179 5.22 8.87 -14.09
C LEU A 179 5.34 8.08 -15.38
N ARG A 180 5.19 8.73 -16.55
CA ARG A 180 5.43 8.09 -17.85
C ARG A 180 6.87 7.57 -17.93
N ALA A 181 7.86 8.35 -17.51
CA ALA A 181 9.26 7.89 -17.46
C ALA A 181 9.47 6.68 -16.53
N ALA A 182 8.84 6.67 -15.35
CA ALA A 182 8.87 5.51 -14.45
C ALA A 182 8.24 4.26 -15.07
N VAL A 183 7.08 4.40 -15.70
CA VAL A 183 6.36 3.29 -16.35
C VAL A 183 7.15 2.76 -17.56
N GLU A 184 7.66 3.64 -18.42
CA GLU A 184 8.52 3.25 -19.55
C GLU A 184 9.78 2.50 -19.06
N HIS A 185 10.37 2.93 -17.94
CA HIS A 185 11.48 2.22 -17.31
C HIS A 185 11.08 0.80 -16.88
N LEU A 186 9.95 0.62 -16.19
CA LEU A 186 9.44 -0.70 -15.80
C LEU A 186 9.19 -1.60 -17.02
N HIS A 187 8.52 -1.07 -18.04
CA HIS A 187 8.22 -1.81 -19.27
C HIS A 187 9.50 -2.25 -19.98
N SER A 188 10.52 -1.37 -20.02
CA SER A 188 11.81 -1.67 -20.67
C SER A 188 12.58 -2.83 -20.02
N ILE A 189 12.30 -3.12 -18.74
CA ILE A 189 12.92 -4.21 -17.97
C ILE A 189 11.98 -5.40 -17.81
N GLY A 190 10.88 -5.44 -18.58
CA GLY A 190 9.94 -6.56 -18.67
C GLY A 190 8.90 -6.64 -17.56
N LEU A 191 8.69 -5.56 -16.80
CA LEU A 191 7.70 -5.47 -15.73
C LEU A 191 6.55 -4.54 -16.13
N ALA A 192 5.35 -4.82 -15.61
CA ALA A 192 4.27 -3.84 -15.56
C ALA A 192 3.88 -3.59 -14.09
N HIS A 193 3.41 -2.39 -13.76
CA HIS A 193 3.01 -2.05 -12.40
C HIS A 193 1.63 -2.61 -12.05
N ASN A 194 0.72 -2.59 -13.02
CA ASN A 194 -0.67 -3.09 -12.96
C ASN A 194 -1.59 -2.38 -11.97
N ASP A 195 -1.18 -1.24 -11.42
CA ASP A 195 -1.99 -0.49 -10.44
C ASP A 195 -1.61 1.00 -10.40
N ILE A 196 -1.55 1.63 -11.57
CA ILE A 196 -1.28 3.07 -11.67
C ILE A 196 -2.54 3.84 -11.26
N ASN A 197 -2.49 4.48 -10.09
CA ASN A 197 -3.56 5.32 -9.56
C ASN A 197 -2.99 6.39 -8.59
N PRO A 198 -3.76 7.42 -8.19
CA PRO A 198 -3.32 8.49 -7.31
C PRO A 198 -2.84 8.04 -5.92
N ALA A 199 -3.43 6.98 -5.36
CA ALA A 199 -3.02 6.46 -4.06
C ALA A 199 -1.63 5.82 -4.09
N ASN A 200 -1.14 5.46 -5.28
CA ASN A 200 0.20 4.93 -5.49
C ASN A 200 1.22 6.00 -5.95
N ILE A 201 0.91 7.28 -5.78
CA ILE A 201 1.78 8.39 -6.20
C ILE A 201 2.03 9.33 -5.03
N MET A 202 3.29 9.44 -4.62
CA MET A 202 3.76 10.43 -3.66
C MET A 202 4.35 11.64 -4.38
N LEU A 203 4.28 12.82 -3.77
CA LEU A 203 5.00 14.01 -4.23
C LEU A 203 6.18 14.34 -3.32
N CYS A 204 7.34 14.57 -3.91
CA CYS A 204 8.50 15.15 -3.24
C CYS A 204 8.29 16.65 -2.93
N GLU A 205 9.19 17.24 -2.14
CA GLU A 205 9.14 18.68 -1.80
C GLU A 205 9.15 19.60 -3.05
N GLY A 206 9.81 19.18 -4.13
CA GLY A 206 9.82 19.89 -5.41
C GLY A 206 8.62 19.60 -6.32
N GLY A 207 7.63 18.81 -5.87
CA GLY A 207 6.50 18.38 -6.69
C GLY A 207 6.81 17.27 -7.70
N GLU A 208 8.01 16.69 -7.65
CA GLU A 208 8.36 15.53 -8.48
C GLU A 208 7.58 14.29 -8.02
N PRO A 209 6.99 13.52 -8.94
CA PRO A 209 6.22 12.34 -8.60
C PRO A 209 7.13 11.16 -8.27
N LYS A 210 6.67 10.33 -7.34
CA LYS A 210 7.28 9.06 -6.95
C LYS A 210 6.22 7.97 -6.97
N LEU A 211 6.40 7.01 -7.86
CA LEU A 211 5.58 5.80 -7.92
C LEU A 211 5.96 4.91 -6.74
N ILE A 212 4.96 4.56 -5.93
CA ILE A 212 5.05 3.68 -4.76
C ILE A 212 4.14 2.46 -4.97
N ASP A 213 4.21 1.52 -4.02
CA ASP A 213 3.38 0.31 -3.97
C ASP A 213 3.55 -0.64 -5.16
N PHE A 214 4.47 -1.60 -5.02
CA PHE A 214 4.79 -2.55 -6.08
C PHE A 214 4.15 -3.93 -5.83
N GLY A 215 3.11 -4.01 -4.98
CA GLY A 215 2.44 -5.27 -4.64
C GLY A 215 1.86 -6.00 -5.85
N SER A 216 1.34 -5.24 -6.83
CA SER A 216 0.77 -5.76 -8.09
C SER A 216 1.78 -5.81 -9.24
N CYS A 217 3.01 -5.34 -9.03
CA CYS A 217 4.02 -5.28 -10.08
C CYS A 217 4.60 -6.68 -10.35
N GLN A 218 4.59 -7.07 -11.63
CA GLN A 218 4.94 -8.42 -12.08
C GLN A 218 5.61 -8.39 -13.47
N PRO A 219 6.36 -9.44 -13.83
CA PRO A 219 6.76 -9.67 -15.21
C PRO A 219 5.55 -9.79 -16.12
N ILE A 220 5.64 -9.15 -17.28
CA ILE A 220 4.57 -9.15 -18.29
C ILE A 220 4.19 -10.59 -18.66
N GLY A 221 2.90 -10.89 -18.64
CA GLY A 221 2.33 -12.22 -18.88
C GLY A 221 2.21 -13.12 -17.64
N ASN A 222 2.76 -12.74 -16.48
CA ASN A 222 2.59 -13.51 -15.25
C ASN A 222 1.22 -13.30 -14.61
N HIS A 223 0.77 -14.29 -13.83
CA HIS A 223 -0.44 -14.15 -13.01
C HIS A 223 -0.27 -13.16 -11.87
N LEU A 224 -1.29 -12.34 -11.66
CA LEU A 224 -1.34 -11.35 -10.59
C LEU A 224 -1.98 -11.96 -9.34
N MET A 225 -1.37 -11.71 -8.17
CA MET A 225 -1.96 -12.03 -6.87
C MET A 225 -2.91 -10.93 -6.39
N SER A 226 -2.56 -9.68 -6.66
CA SER A 226 -3.36 -8.48 -6.49
C SER A 226 -3.29 -7.66 -7.77
N CYS A 227 -4.36 -6.95 -8.13
CA CYS A 227 -4.39 -6.20 -9.37
C CYS A 227 -5.43 -5.08 -9.34
N GLY A 228 -4.99 -3.89 -9.76
CA GLY A 228 -5.85 -2.75 -10.06
C GLY A 228 -6.66 -2.19 -8.89
N THR A 229 -6.93 -0.90 -8.96
CA THR A 229 -7.88 -0.23 -8.08
C THR A 229 -9.18 0.02 -8.83
N PRO A 230 -10.37 -0.31 -8.28
CA PRO A 230 -11.64 -0.05 -8.95
C PRO A 230 -11.76 1.41 -9.45
N GLY A 231 -12.11 1.57 -10.72
CA GLY A 231 -12.17 2.87 -11.41
C GLY A 231 -10.85 3.33 -12.05
N TRP A 232 -9.75 2.59 -11.85
CA TRP A 232 -8.43 2.86 -12.46
C TRP A 232 -7.99 1.79 -13.47
N TYR A 233 -8.89 0.86 -13.79
CA TYR A 233 -8.73 -0.11 -14.87
C TYR A 233 -10.02 -0.23 -15.67
N LYS A 234 -9.91 -0.73 -16.90
CA LYS A 234 -11.03 -0.84 -17.84
C LYS A 234 -11.95 -2.03 -17.53
N ASP A 235 -11.35 -3.22 -17.46
CA ASP A 235 -12.01 -4.50 -17.21
C ASP A 235 -11.17 -5.30 -16.21
N MET A 236 -11.76 -6.20 -15.42
CA MET A 236 -10.99 -7.06 -14.51
C MET A 236 -9.97 -7.91 -15.28
N PHE A 237 -8.76 -8.01 -14.74
CA PHE A 237 -7.65 -8.75 -15.35
C PHE A 237 -6.90 -9.57 -14.30
N HIS A 238 -6.18 -10.61 -14.74
CA HIS A 238 -5.44 -11.52 -13.85
C HIS A 238 -4.03 -11.84 -14.35
N LEU A 239 -3.63 -11.24 -15.47
CA LEU A 239 -2.29 -11.34 -16.04
C LEU A 239 -1.67 -9.95 -16.05
N SER A 240 -0.36 -9.88 -15.86
CA SER A 240 0.39 -8.63 -15.95
C SER A 240 0.47 -8.18 -17.41
N ASP A 241 0.15 -6.92 -17.68
CA ASP A 241 0.18 -6.34 -19.04
C ASP A 241 0.45 -4.84 -18.97
N THR A 242 1.22 -4.32 -19.92
CA THR A 242 1.59 -2.90 -19.97
C THR A 242 0.39 -2.00 -20.21
N SER A 243 -0.64 -2.51 -20.90
CA SER A 243 -1.86 -1.75 -21.20
C SER A 243 -2.64 -1.33 -19.96
N HIS A 244 -2.46 -2.01 -18.82
CA HIS A 244 -3.06 -1.59 -17.55
C HIS A 244 -2.42 -0.29 -17.03
N ASP A 245 -1.10 -0.14 -17.18
CA ASP A 245 -0.37 1.06 -16.77
C ASP A 245 -0.70 2.23 -17.69
N ASP A 246 -0.75 1.96 -19.00
CA ASP A 246 -1.12 2.96 -20.02
C ASP A 246 -2.52 3.52 -19.73
N TYR A 247 -3.48 2.65 -19.41
CA TYR A 247 -4.84 3.07 -19.06
C TYR A 247 -4.88 3.92 -17.78
N GLY A 248 -4.16 3.51 -16.73
CA GLY A 248 -4.07 4.30 -15.50
C GLY A 248 -3.46 5.69 -15.73
N LEU A 249 -2.42 5.79 -16.55
CA LEU A 249 -1.81 7.06 -16.97
C LEU A 249 -2.78 7.94 -17.77
N GLU A 250 -3.58 7.35 -18.67
CA GLU A 250 -4.60 8.07 -19.44
C GLU A 250 -5.66 8.70 -18.53
N LEU A 251 -6.08 8.00 -17.47
CA LEU A 251 -7.06 8.50 -16.50
C LEU A 251 -6.51 9.56 -15.55
N LEU A 252 -5.21 9.52 -15.26
CA LEU A 252 -4.60 10.40 -14.26
C LEU A 252 -4.65 11.88 -14.67
N GLY A 253 -4.46 12.19 -15.95
CA GLY A 253 -4.50 13.56 -16.45
C GLY A 253 -5.84 14.26 -16.20
N PRO A 254 -6.97 13.70 -16.69
CA PRO A 254 -8.31 14.20 -16.38
C PRO A 254 -8.63 14.24 -14.89
N TRP A 255 -8.15 13.25 -14.12
CA TRP A 255 -8.35 13.24 -12.68
C TRP A 255 -7.63 14.40 -11.99
N LEU A 256 -6.39 14.71 -12.36
CA LEU A 256 -5.65 15.87 -11.85
C LEU A 256 -6.37 17.19 -12.18
N ASP A 257 -6.87 17.34 -13.41
CA ASP A 257 -7.63 18.53 -13.81
C ASP A 257 -8.88 18.71 -12.95
N LYS A 258 -9.61 17.61 -12.68
CA LYS A 258 -10.83 17.65 -11.88
C LYS A 258 -10.54 17.95 -10.41
N THR A 259 -9.52 17.31 -9.84
CA THR A 259 -9.20 17.42 -8.41
C THR A 259 -8.62 18.79 -8.05
N PHE A 260 -7.83 19.38 -8.94
CA PHE A 260 -7.16 20.66 -8.73
C PHE A 260 -7.68 21.77 -9.64
N ALA A 261 -8.90 21.63 -10.17
CA ALA A 261 -9.58 22.73 -10.82
C ALA A 261 -9.67 23.89 -9.82
N GLU A 262 -8.90 24.95 -10.05
CA GLU A 262 -9.11 26.22 -9.35
C GLU A 262 -10.58 26.59 -9.54
N GLU A 263 -11.31 26.86 -8.46
CA GLU A 263 -12.59 27.56 -8.53
C GLU A 263 -12.32 28.89 -9.25
N LYS A 264 -12.53 28.90 -10.57
CA LYS A 264 -12.48 30.10 -11.39
C LYS A 264 -13.64 31.02 -11.08
#